data_AF-A0A518VCB0-F1
#
_entry.id   AF-A0A518VCB0-F1
#
_cell.length_a   1.000
_cell.length_b   1.000
_cell.length_c   1.000
_cell.angle_alpha   90.00
_cell.angle_beta   90.00
_cell.angle_gamma   90.00
#
_symmetry.space_group_name_H-M   'P 1'
#
loop_
_entity.id
_entity.type
_entity.pdbx_description
1 polymer ?
#
loop_
_entity_poly.entity_id
_entity_poly.type
_entity_poly.pdbx_seq_one_letter_code
_entity_poly.pdbx_strand_id
1 'polypeptide(L)' 'MKIYLVYSIDCSDDYPQLISGHKSEQNAKKKVESLTRAELERVANCSDWVSTGIGSMPELPYECTYTHVAIDLED' A
#
# COMPACT_ATOMS: atom_id res chain seq x y z
N MET A 1 19.74 -2.41 -17.09
CA MET A 1 18.30 -2.80 -17.21
C MET A 1 17.44 -2.02 -16.21
N LYS A 2 16.21 -1.58 -16.55
CA LYS A 2 15.34 -0.84 -15.62
C LYS A 2 14.37 -1.76 -14.87
N ILE A 3 14.26 -1.62 -13.55
CA ILE A 3 13.28 -2.31 -12.70
C ILE A 3 12.47 -1.28 -11.92
N TYR A 4 11.19 -1.51 -11.75
CA TYR A 4 10.25 -0.68 -11.00
C TYR A 4 9.87 -1.40 -9.71
N LEU A 5 10.25 -0.85 -8.56
CA LEU A 5 9.92 -1.40 -7.24
C LEU A 5 8.69 -0.72 -6.69
N VAL A 6 7.70 -1.50 -6.28
CA VAL A 6 6.49 -1.05 -5.57
C VAL A 6 6.69 -1.29 -4.09
N TYR A 7 6.46 -0.27 -3.26
CA TYR A 7 6.60 -0.34 -1.81
C TYR A 7 5.44 0.37 -1.11
N SER A 8 5.19 0.00 0.14
CA SER A 8 4.37 0.78 1.07
C SER A 8 5.26 1.73 1.86
N ILE A 9 4.73 2.92 2.08
CA ILE A 9 5.19 3.87 3.07
C ILE A 9 4.18 3.76 4.20
N ASP A 10 4.56 3.07 5.28
CA ASP A 10 3.77 3.10 6.50
C ASP A 10 3.97 4.47 7.17
N CYS A 11 2.92 5.05 7.75
CA CYS A 11 3.04 6.27 8.55
C CYS A 11 3.49 5.98 10.00
N SER A 12 3.49 4.71 10.42
CA SER A 12 3.75 4.30 11.81
C SER A 12 5.10 3.61 12.04
N ASP A 13 5.68 2.98 11.01
CA ASP A 13 6.97 2.32 11.06
C ASP A 13 7.97 3.04 10.14
N ASP A 14 9.15 3.38 10.68
CA ASP A 14 10.18 4.25 10.07
C ASP A 14 10.80 3.74 8.74
N TYR A 15 10.29 2.66 8.14
CA TYR A 15 10.90 2.04 6.96
C TYR A 15 9.89 1.65 5.87
N PRO A 16 10.12 2.07 4.61
CA PRO A 16 9.37 1.60 3.46
C PRO A 16 9.48 0.08 3.30
N GLN A 17 8.36 -0.61 3.12
CA GLN A 17 8.34 -2.06 2.91
C GLN A 17 8.21 -2.39 1.42
N LEU A 18 9.18 -3.14 0.88
CA LEU A 18 9.13 -3.61 -0.51
C LEU A 18 8.00 -4.64 -0.70
N ILE A 19 7.12 -4.39 -1.67
CA ILE A 19 5.97 -5.25 -1.98
C ILE A 19 6.25 -6.11 -3.21
N SER A 20 6.73 -5.50 -4.30
CA SER A 20 6.99 -6.23 -5.56
C SER A 20 7.92 -5.48 -6.52
N GLY A 21 8.58 -6.20 -7.42
CA GLY A 21 9.39 -5.64 -8.50
C GLY A 21 8.81 -5.96 -9.89
N HIS A 22 8.89 -5.01 -10.81
CA HIS A 22 8.32 -5.08 -12.16
C HIS A 22 9.33 -4.65 -13.20
N LYS A 23 9.34 -5.28 -14.37
CA LYS A 23 10.15 -4.82 -15.53
C LYS A 23 9.47 -3.73 -16.36
N SER A 24 8.20 -3.44 -16.06
CA SER A 24 7.37 -2.47 -16.77
C SER A 24 6.76 -1.47 -15.78
N GLU A 25 6.86 -0.18 -16.11
CA GLU A 25 6.28 0.91 -15.34
C GLU A 25 4.76 0.78 -15.24
N GLN A 26 4.11 0.39 -16.34
CA GLN A 26 2.67 0.25 -16.39
C GLN A 26 2.16 -0.84 -15.43
N ASN A 27 2.94 -1.91 -15.25
CA ASN A 27 2.59 -2.98 -14.32
C ASN A 27 2.78 -2.54 -12.86
N ALA A 28 3.85 -1.77 -12.58
CA ALA A 28 4.04 -1.17 -11.26
C ALA A 28 2.91 -0.19 -10.91
N LYS A 29 2.50 0.69 -11.85
CA LYS A 29 1.36 1.61 -11.68
C LYS A 29 0.06 0.88 -11.37
N LYS A 30 -0.29 -0.13 -12.18
CA LYS A 30 -1.49 -0.96 -11.95
C LYS A 30 -1.47 -1.63 -10.57
N LYS A 31 -0.29 -2.05 -10.10
CA LYS A 31 -0.14 -2.64 -8.77
C LYS A 31 -0.39 -1.62 -7.66
N VAL A 32 0.15 -0.40 -7.79
CA VAL A 32 -0.11 0.71 -6.86
C VAL A 32 -1.61 1.04 -6.80
N GLU A 33 -2.25 1.27 -7.95
CA GLU A 33 -3.69 1.57 -8.03
C GLU A 33 -4.56 0.49 -7.38
N SER A 34 -4.23 -0.78 -7.61
CA SER A 34 -4.94 -1.91 -7.00
C SER A 34 -4.79 -1.97 -5.48
N LEU A 35 -3.61 -1.62 -4.96
CA LEU A 35 -3.34 -1.64 -3.52
C LEU A 35 -4.05 -0.47 -2.82
N THR A 36 -3.95 0.74 -3.38
CA THR A 36 -4.66 1.92 -2.87
C THR A 36 -6.17 1.72 -2.85
N ARG A 37 -6.74 1.07 -3.89
CA ARG A 37 -8.16 0.74 -3.91
C ARG A 37 -8.55 -0.22 -2.79
N ALA A 38 -7.75 -1.27 -2.56
CA ALA A 38 -8.01 -2.24 -1.50
C ALA A 38 -8.00 -1.58 -0.10
N GLU A 39 -7.12 -0.59 0.11
CA GLU A 39 -7.12 0.20 1.35
C GLU A 39 -8.37 1.07 1.50
N LEU A 40 -8.77 1.78 0.44
CA LEU A 40 -9.98 2.60 0.46
C LEU A 40 -11.22 1.74 0.75
N GLU A 41 -11.32 0.55 0.15
CA GLU A 41 -12.38 -0.43 0.44
C GLU A 41 -12.33 -0.93 1.89
N ARG A 42 -11.13 -1.16 2.43
CA ARG A 42 -10.95 -1.54 3.85
C ARG A 42 -11.38 -0.44 4.81
N VAL A 43 -10.99 0.82 4.55
CA VAL A 43 -11.38 1.99 5.37
C VAL A 43 -12.89 2.20 5.33
N ALA A 44 -13.51 2.10 4.15
CA ALA A 44 -14.96 2.18 4.01
C ALA A 44 -15.67 1.11 4.86
N ASN A 45 -15.23 -0.15 4.79
CA ASN A 45 -15.79 -1.24 5.59
C ASN A 45 -15.56 -1.07 7.10
N CYS A 46 -14.43 -0.48 7.52
CA CYS A 46 -14.18 -0.16 8.93
C CYS A 46 -15.14 0.92 9.45
N SER A 47 -15.53 1.89 8.63
CA SER A 47 -16.47 2.95 9.03
C SER A 47 -17.87 2.41 9.36
N ASP A 48 -18.26 1.29 8.74
CA ASP A 48 -19.53 0.61 9.01
C ASP A 48 -19.54 -0.19 10.34
N TRP A 49 -18.37 -0.46 10.93
CA TRP A 49 -18.23 -1.25 12.16
C TRP A 49 -18.39 -0.43 13.45
N VAL A 50 -18.61 0.89 13.35
CA VAL A 50 -18.66 1.81 14.50
C VAL A 50 -19.97 1.72 15.32
N SER A 51 -20.92 0.83 15.00
CA SER A 51 -22.24 0.79 15.65
C SER A 51 -22.65 -0.53 16.34
N THR A 52 -21.73 -1.39 16.76
CA THR A 52 -22.08 -2.51 17.66
C THR A 52 -21.12 -2.58 18.83
N GLY A 53 -21.62 -2.17 20.00
CA GLY A 53 -20.84 -1.95 21.21
C GLY A 53 -20.11 -3.18 21.78
N ILE A 54 -19.19 -2.85 22.69
CA ILE A 54 -18.41 -3.74 23.55
C ILE A 54 -17.33 -4.53 22.80
N GLY A 55 -16.21 -3.85 22.57
CA GLY A 55 -14.97 -4.41 22.07
C GLY A 55 -14.12 -3.26 21.56
N SER A 56 -12.87 -3.17 22.02
CA SER A 56 -11.91 -2.12 21.65
C SER A 56 -11.98 -1.82 20.16
N MET A 57 -11.98 -0.54 19.79
CA MET A 57 -11.83 -0.13 18.39
C MET A 57 -10.60 -0.84 17.83
N PRO A 58 -10.73 -1.72 16.81
CA PRO A 58 -9.55 -2.29 16.18
C PRO A 58 -8.68 -1.11 15.73
N GLU A 59 -7.38 -1.15 16.02
CA GLU A 59 -6.45 -0.12 15.57
C GLU A 59 -6.72 0.11 14.09
N LEU A 60 -7.13 1.35 13.76
CA LEU A 60 -7.35 1.74 12.37
C LEU A 60 -6.09 1.32 11.64
N PRO A 61 -6.21 0.50 10.59
CA PRO A 61 -4.99 0.04 9.98
C PRO A 61 -4.37 1.26 9.32
N TYR A 62 -3.16 1.58 9.76
CA TYR A 62 -2.38 2.74 9.38
C TYR A 62 -2.54 3.02 7.88
N GLU A 63 -2.85 4.27 7.54
CA GLU A 63 -2.96 4.72 6.15
C GLU A 63 -1.60 4.46 5.48
N CYS A 64 -1.45 3.34 4.78
CA CYS A 64 -0.23 3.09 4.05
C CYS A 64 -0.33 3.86 2.74
N THR A 65 0.74 4.55 2.37
CA THR A 65 0.83 5.14 1.04
C THR A 65 1.62 4.20 0.15
N TYR A 66 1.00 3.67 -0.90
CA TYR A 66 1.73 2.87 -1.88
C TYR A 66 2.32 3.73 -2.99
N THR A 67 3.53 3.42 -3.41
CA THR A 67 4.16 4.08 -4.55
C THR A 67 5.13 3.15 -5.27
N HIS A 68 5.71 3.62 -6.36
CA HIS A 68 6.75 2.89 -7.09
C HIS A 68 7.93 3.79 -7.44
N VAL A 69 9.14 3.22 -7.43
CA VAL A 69 10.38 3.87 -7.84
C VAL A 69 11.02 3.08 -8.98
N ALA A 70 11.63 3.79 -9.92
CA ALA A 70 12.38 3.17 -11.00
C ALA A 70 13.86 3.14 -10.65
N ILE A 71 14.47 1.95 -10.73
CA ILE A 71 15.89 1.71 -10.48
C ILE A 71 16.52 1.28 -11.81
N ASP A 72 17.56 2.00 -12.19
CA ASP A 72 18.42 1.62 -13.30
C ASP A 72 19.52 0.70 -12.74
N LEU A 73 19.44 -0.59 -13.09
CA LEU A 73 20.53 -1.52 -12.82
C LEU A 73 21.61 -1.33 -13.88
N GLU A 74 22.82 -1.04 -13.44
CA GLU A 74 24.01 -1.20 -14.28
C GLU A 74 24.19 -2.68 -14.62
N ASP A 75 24.75 -2.96 -15.79
CA ASP A 75 25.03 -4.32 -16.27
C ASP A 75 26.16 -5.01 -15.48
#